data_AF-A0A965HLR5-F1
#
_entry.id   AF-A0A965HLR5-F1
#
_cell.length_a   1.000
_cell.length_b   1.000
_cell.length_c   1.000
_cell.angle_alpha   90.00
_cell.angle_beta   90.00
_cell.angle_gamma   90.00
#
_symmetry.space_group_name_H-M   'P 1'
#
loop_
_entity.id
_entity.type
_entity.pdbx_description
1 polymer ?
#
loop_
_entity_poly.entity_id
_entity_poly.type
_entity_poly.pdbx_seq_one_letter_code
_entity_poly.pdbx_strand_id
1 'polypeptide(L)'
;MRSTQLCRGDYDDRVQQLAGEVALQAIRDLRMLRKRGMVKGMKIIKDHQGVPLNDALEYKNSHEVQKLLRDFKTGVVSWWCRASGVQIDNRTLLRKLKENDYVLPT
;
A
#
# COMPACT_ATOMS: atom_id res chain seq x y z
N MET A 1 15.57 9.56 -17.04
CA MET A 1 14.57 10.55 -16.55
C MET A 1 13.20 10.12 -17.03
N ARG A 2 12.31 9.64 -16.15
CA ARG A 2 10.91 9.38 -16.52
C ARG A 2 10.16 10.70 -16.48
N SER A 3 9.63 11.09 -17.63
CA SER A 3 8.87 12.32 -17.86
C SER A 3 7.71 12.43 -16.87
N THR A 4 7.82 13.37 -15.94
CA THR A 4 6.74 13.83 -15.07
C THR A 4 5.78 14.68 -15.90
N GLN A 5 4.90 14.03 -16.68
CA GLN A 5 3.69 14.68 -17.16
C GLN A 5 2.75 14.82 -15.96
N LEU A 6 3.00 15.84 -15.15
CA LEU A 6 2.04 16.32 -14.16
C LEU A 6 0.83 16.84 -14.95
N CYS A 7 -0.28 16.12 -14.83
CA CYS A 7 -1.54 16.35 -15.49
C CYS A 7 -2.07 17.78 -15.27
N ARG A 8 -2.69 18.36 -16.31
CA ARG A 8 -3.42 19.65 -16.25
C ARG A 8 -4.65 19.52 -15.31
N GLY A 9 -4.82 20.47 -14.38
CA GLY A 9 -5.97 20.56 -13.45
C GLY A 9 -5.78 21.65 -12.38
N ASP A 10 -6.88 22.05 -11.73
CA ASP A 10 -6.91 23.00 -10.60
C ASP A 10 -6.15 22.43 -9.38
N TYR A 11 -5.80 23.29 -8.40
CA TYR A 11 -5.01 22.86 -7.23
C TYR A 11 -5.65 21.65 -6.50
N ASP A 12 -6.97 21.66 -6.35
CA ASP A 12 -7.72 20.59 -5.69
C ASP A 12 -7.68 19.27 -6.48
N ASP A 13 -7.72 19.33 -7.81
CA ASP A 13 -7.58 18.13 -8.66
C ASP A 13 -6.20 17.49 -8.49
N ARG A 14 -5.15 18.31 -8.34
CA ARG A 14 -3.78 17.81 -8.10
C ARG A 14 -3.66 17.15 -6.73
N VAL A 15 -4.26 17.74 -5.70
CA VAL A 15 -4.27 17.15 -4.35
C VAL A 15 -5.04 15.82 -4.36
N GLN A 16 -6.16 15.76 -5.07
CA GLN A 16 -6.95 14.53 -5.24
C GLN A 16 -6.16 13.44 -5.98
N GLN A 17 -5.41 13.80 -7.03
CA GLN A 17 -4.53 12.87 -7.74
C GLN A 17 -3.42 12.33 -6.85
N LEU A 18 -2.73 13.21 -6.11
CA LEU A 18 -1.67 12.83 -5.16
C LEU A 18 -2.21 11.90 -4.07
N ALA A 19 -3.41 12.18 -3.54
CA ALA A 19 -4.09 11.29 -2.60
C ALA A 19 -4.31 9.88 -3.20
N GLY A 20 -4.67 9.82 -4.47
CA GLY A 20 -4.83 8.57 -5.21
C GLY A 20 -3.52 7.81 -5.36
N GLU A 21 -2.43 8.51 -5.71
CA GLU A 21 -1.10 7.92 -5.84
C GLU A 21 -0.59 7.35 -4.51
N VAL A 22 -0.74 8.09 -3.41
CA VAL A 22 -0.36 7.64 -2.06
C VAL A 22 -1.12 6.36 -1.68
N ALA A 23 -2.44 6.35 -1.88
CA ALA A 23 -3.25 5.17 -1.59
C ALA A 23 -2.85 3.96 -2.47
N LEU A 24 -2.64 4.18 -3.77
CA LEU A 24 -2.22 3.13 -4.70
C LEU A 24 -0.85 2.57 -4.36
N GLN A 25 0.10 3.42 -3.98
CA GLN A 25 1.44 3.02 -3.61
C GLN A 25 1.41 2.15 -2.34
N ALA A 26 0.71 2.58 -1.29
CA ALA A 26 0.56 1.79 -0.07
C ALA A 26 -0.07 0.40 -0.32
N ILE A 27 -1.06 0.33 -1.23
CA ILE A 27 -1.69 -0.94 -1.62
C ILE A 27 -0.72 -1.83 -2.39
N ARG A 28 0.06 -1.26 -3.32
CA ARG A 28 1.08 -1.99 -4.09
C ARG A 28 2.19 -2.52 -3.19
N ASP A 29 2.65 -1.71 -2.24
CA ASP A 29 3.70 -2.08 -1.30
C ASP A 29 3.25 -3.23 -0.40
N LEU A 30 2.04 -3.14 0.16
CA LEU A 30 1.49 -4.24 0.96
C LEU A 30 1.38 -5.54 0.15
N ARG A 31 0.93 -5.47 -1.11
CA ARG A 31 0.86 -6.64 -2.00
C ARG A 31 2.25 -7.20 -2.32
N MET A 32 3.22 -6.35 -2.56
CA MET A 32 4.61 -6.75 -2.81
C MET A 32 5.21 -7.45 -1.59
N LEU A 33 5.06 -6.88 -0.39
CA LEU A 33 5.55 -7.48 0.86
C LEU A 33 4.90 -8.83 1.17
N ARG A 34 3.62 -8.98 0.83
CA ARG A 34 2.91 -10.26 0.94
C ARG A 34 3.41 -11.29 -0.06
N LYS A 35 3.55 -10.92 -1.33
CA LYS A 35 4.08 -11.81 -2.38
C LYS A 35 5.48 -12.33 -2.03
N ARG A 36 6.28 -11.52 -1.35
CA ARG A 36 7.64 -11.88 -0.90
C ARG A 36 7.67 -12.62 0.44
N GLY A 37 6.52 -12.94 1.05
CA GLY A 37 6.45 -13.71 2.30
C GLY A 37 6.87 -12.94 3.55
N MET A 38 6.89 -11.60 3.52
CA MET A 38 7.21 -10.79 4.70
C MET A 38 6.00 -10.53 5.60
N VAL A 39 4.82 -10.48 4.99
CA VAL A 39 3.56 -10.15 5.69
C VAL A 39 2.51 -11.21 5.38
N LYS A 40 1.82 -11.68 6.41
CA LYS A 40 0.60 -12.50 6.28
C LYS A 40 -0.60 -11.73 6.83
N GLY A 41 -1.51 -11.33 5.94
CA GLY A 41 -2.62 -10.45 6.30
C GLY A 41 -2.13 -9.09 6.79
N MET A 42 -2.15 -8.88 8.11
CA MET A 42 -1.77 -7.62 8.78
C MET A 42 -0.71 -7.82 9.88
N LYS A 43 0.12 -8.85 9.72
CA LYS A 43 1.18 -9.25 10.64
C LYS A 43 2.46 -9.56 9.86
N ILE A 44 3.60 -9.21 10.44
CA ILE A 44 4.93 -9.54 9.91
C ILE A 44 5.25 -10.99 10.25
N ILE A 45 5.82 -11.74 9.30
CA ILE A 45 6.31 -13.11 9.49
C ILE A 45 7.68 -13.06 10.19
N LYS A 46 7.89 -13.87 11.23
CA LYS A 46 9.09 -13.77 12.09
C LYS A 46 10.40 -14.13 11.36
N ASP A 47 10.34 -15.00 10.34
CA ASP A 47 11.52 -15.52 9.63
C ASP A 47 11.71 -14.92 8.22
N HIS A 48 11.34 -13.65 8.02
CA HIS A 48 11.49 -12.97 6.72
C HIS A 48 12.94 -12.55 6.39
N GLN A 49 13.92 -12.98 7.20
CA GLN A 49 15.32 -12.64 7.02
C GLN A 49 15.86 -13.32 5.76
N GLY A 50 16.29 -12.53 4.77
CA GLY A 50 16.80 -13.03 3.50
C GLY A 50 15.91 -12.77 2.28
N VAL A 51 14.74 -12.13 2.46
CA VAL A 51 13.93 -11.69 1.32
C VAL A 51 14.65 -10.56 0.56
N PRO A 52 14.98 -10.75 -0.73
CA PRO A 52 15.61 -9.69 -1.50
C PRO A 52 14.61 -8.54 -1.68
N LEU A 53 14.96 -7.34 -1.22
CA LEU A 53 14.19 -6.10 -1.33
C LEU A 53 14.97 -5.02 -2.10
N ASN A 54 15.61 -5.40 -3.20
CA ASN A 54 16.46 -4.48 -3.96
C ASN A 54 15.69 -3.29 -4.54
N ASP A 55 14.41 -3.50 -4.87
CA ASP A 55 13.54 -2.47 -5.46
C ASP A 55 12.70 -1.72 -4.40
N ALA A 56 12.84 -2.07 -3.12
CA ALA A 56 11.98 -1.59 -2.03
C ALA A 56 12.78 -1.48 -0.73
N LEU A 57 13.88 -0.73 -0.80
CA LEU A 57 14.88 -0.62 0.27
C LEU A 57 14.30 -0.06 1.58
N GLU A 58 13.29 0.80 1.49
CA GLU A 58 12.57 1.37 2.65
C GLU A 58 11.98 0.28 3.56
N TYR A 59 11.52 -0.84 2.98
CA TYR A 59 10.93 -1.95 3.72
C TYR A 59 11.94 -3.00 4.21
N LYS A 60 13.25 -2.81 3.98
CA LYS A 60 14.28 -3.63 4.64
C LYS A 60 14.23 -3.45 6.15
N ASN A 61 13.82 -2.26 6.61
CA ASN A 61 13.56 -2.01 8.01
C ASN A 61 12.17 -2.52 8.39
N SER A 62 12.12 -3.45 9.35
CA SER A 62 10.85 -3.93 9.92
C SER A 62 9.97 -2.80 10.47
N HIS A 63 10.55 -1.67 10.87
CA HIS A 63 9.79 -0.50 11.36
C HIS A 63 8.90 0.12 10.27
N GLU A 64 9.39 0.28 9.04
CA GLU A 64 8.60 0.83 7.94
C GLU A 64 7.48 -0.12 7.53
N VAL A 65 7.73 -1.43 7.58
CA VAL A 65 6.68 -2.44 7.39
C VAL A 65 5.62 -2.33 8.49
N GLN A 66 6.02 -2.15 9.75
CA GLN A 66 5.08 -1.95 10.86
C GLN A 66 4.26 -0.67 10.70
N LYS A 67 4.89 0.41 10.23
CA LYS A 67 4.23 1.69 9.96
C LYS A 67 3.18 1.55 8.86
N LEU A 68 3.54 0.94 7.73
CA LEU A 68 2.59 0.65 6.65
C LEU A 68 1.40 -0.17 7.17
N LEU A 69 1.66 -1.24 7.93
CA LEU A 69 0.61 -2.06 8.53
C LEU A 69 -0.26 -1.28 9.53
N ARG A 70 0.33 -0.33 10.26
CA ARG A 70 -0.39 0.57 11.16
C ARG A 70 -1.31 1.49 10.37
N ASP A 71 -0.84 2.07 9.27
CA ASP A 71 -1.62 2.99 8.42
C ASP A 71 -2.86 2.32 7.81
N PHE A 72 -2.75 1.03 7.45
CA PHE A 72 -3.91 0.23 7.07
C PHE A 72 -4.88 -0.02 8.23
N LYS A 73 -4.37 -0.29 9.45
CA LYS A 73 -5.22 -0.54 10.64
C LYS A 73 -5.92 0.71 11.13
N THR A 74 -5.23 1.84 11.17
CA THR A 74 -5.76 3.14 11.62
C THR A 74 -6.69 3.78 10.59
N GLY A 75 -6.67 3.28 9.34
CA GLY A 75 -7.55 3.76 8.28
C GLY A 75 -7.00 4.96 7.52
N VAL A 76 -5.72 5.31 7.71
CA VAL A 76 -5.02 6.37 6.94
C VAL A 76 -5.11 6.09 5.44
N VAL A 77 -4.91 4.83 5.02
CA VAL A 77 -5.01 4.46 3.59
C VAL A 77 -6.45 4.62 3.09
N SER A 78 -7.46 4.23 3.88
CA SER A 78 -8.87 4.44 3.51
C SER A 78 -9.26 5.92 3.48
N TRP A 79 -8.59 6.76 4.27
CA TRP A 79 -8.76 8.20 4.21
C TRP A 79 -8.19 8.75 2.90
N TRP A 80 -6.98 8.34 2.48
CA TRP A 80 -6.40 8.71 1.19
C TRP A 80 -7.24 8.23 0.00
N CYS A 81 -7.82 7.02 0.06
CA CYS A 81 -8.78 6.57 -0.95
C CYS A 81 -10.01 7.49 -1.05
N ARG A 82 -10.56 7.94 0.09
CA ARG A 82 -11.71 8.86 0.07
C ARG A 82 -11.31 10.25 -0.42
N ALA A 83 -10.14 10.73 -0.02
CA ALA A 83 -9.58 12.00 -0.48
C ALA A 83 -9.30 11.99 -1.99
N SER A 84 -9.05 10.83 -2.60
CA SER A 84 -8.92 10.68 -4.05
C SER A 84 -10.26 10.53 -4.80
N GLY A 85 -11.39 10.53 -4.08
CA GLY A 85 -12.74 10.36 -4.62
C GLY A 85 -13.27 8.92 -4.61
N VAL A 86 -12.51 7.95 -4.08
CA VAL A 86 -12.95 6.55 -3.95
C VAL A 86 -13.68 6.35 -2.63
N GLN A 87 -15.00 6.17 -2.69
CA GLN A 87 -15.82 5.85 -1.51
C GLN A 87 -15.60 4.40 -1.07
N ILE A 88 -14.64 4.20 -0.16
CA ILE A 88 -14.35 2.90 0.45
C ILE A 88 -14.18 3.05 1.96
N ASP A 89 -14.85 2.19 2.72
CA ASP A 89 -14.66 2.07 4.16
C ASP A 89 -13.47 1.17 4.49
N ASN A 90 -12.84 1.39 5.66
CA ASN A 90 -11.63 0.66 6.02
C ASN A 90 -11.88 -0.86 6.15
N ARG A 91 -13.08 -1.27 6.59
CA ARG A 91 -13.43 -2.69 6.70
C ARG A 91 -13.49 -3.34 5.33
N THR A 92 -14.13 -2.70 4.35
CA THR A 92 -14.13 -3.20 2.96
C THR A 92 -12.74 -3.20 2.35
N LEU A 93 -11.92 -2.16 2.58
CA LEU A 93 -10.54 -2.11 2.10
C LEU A 93 -9.72 -3.31 2.63
N LEU A 94 -9.74 -3.53 3.95
CA LEU A 94 -9.04 -4.64 4.59
C LEU A 94 -9.56 -6.01 4.12
N ARG A 95 -10.87 -6.14 3.89
CA ARG A 95 -11.47 -7.37 3.33
C ARG A 95 -10.96 -7.64 1.92
N LYS A 96 -11.03 -6.66 1.01
CA LYS A 96 -10.54 -6.79 -0.37
C LYS A 96 -9.06 -7.12 -0.44
N LEU A 97 -8.28 -6.56 0.48
CA LEU A 97 -6.87 -6.89 0.60
C LEU A 97 -6.67 -8.35 1.03
N LYS A 98 -7.48 -8.87 1.97
CA LYS A 98 -7.42 -10.29 2.38
C LYS A 98 -7.91 -11.25 1.28
N GLU A 99 -8.93 -10.89 0.53
CA GLU A 99 -9.44 -11.73 -0.57
C GLU A 99 -8.41 -11.93 -1.68
N ASN A 100 -7.59 -10.91 -1.94
CA ASN A 100 -6.45 -11.01 -2.86
C ASN A 100 -5.30 -11.90 -2.33
N ASP A 101 -5.32 -12.35 -1.06
CA ASP A 101 -4.32 -13.27 -0.53
C ASP A 101 -4.48 -14.71 -1.08
N TYR A 102 -5.65 -15.05 -1.66
CA TYR A 102 -5.93 -16.39 -2.21
C TYR A 102 -5.53 -16.56 -3.69
N VAL A 103 -5.03 -15.50 -4.34
CA VAL A 103 -4.49 -15.58 -5.71
C VAL A 103 -2.96 -15.66 -5.63
N LEU A 104 -2.45 -16.70 -4.97
CA LEU A 104 -1.09 -17.18 -5.18
C LEU A 104 -1.19 -18.36 -6.16
N PRO A 105 -0.81 -18.21 -7.44
CA PRO A 105 -0.65 -19.37 -8.29
C PRO A 105 0.50 -20.21 -7.72
N THR A 106 0.20 -21.50 -7.58
CA THR A 106 1.16 -22.58 -7.32
C THR A 106 2.13 -22.71 -8.48
#